data_AF-A0A7V9FXS1-F1
#
_entry.id   AF-A0A7V9FXS1-F1
#
_cell.length_a   1.000
_cell.length_b   1.000
_cell.length_c   1.000
_cell.angle_alpha   90.00
_cell.angle_beta   90.00
_cell.angle_gamma   90.00
#
_symmetry.space_group_name_H-M   'P 1'
#
loop_
_entity.id
_entity.type
_entity.pdbx_description
1 polymer ?
#
loop_
_entity_poly.entity_id
_entity_poly.type
_entity_poly.pdbx_seq_one_letter_code
_entity_poly.pdbx_strand_id
1 'polypeptide(L)' 'MTNAATDVPAPHSPADSSLTSAEALAKLFLDNADKGCNAENDTLVEELLKRMRTIQALAIPANGK' A
#
# COMPACT_ATOMS: atom_id res chain seq x y z
N MET A 1 -4.26 12.93 -52.05
CA MET A 1 -3.11 12.48 -51.26
C MET A 1 -3.59 12.35 -49.81
N THR A 2 -3.67 11.13 -49.32
CA THR A 2 -4.30 10.76 -48.03
C THR A 2 -3.30 10.99 -46.88
N ASN A 3 -3.62 11.89 -45.96
CA ASN A 3 -2.87 12.03 -44.70
C ASN A 3 -3.14 10.81 -43.84
N ALA A 4 -2.19 9.87 -43.80
CA ALA A 4 -2.17 8.81 -42.82
C ALA A 4 -1.84 9.45 -41.46
N ALA A 5 -2.86 9.66 -40.63
CA ALA A 5 -2.64 9.93 -39.22
C ALA A 5 -1.93 8.70 -38.63
N THR A 6 -0.63 8.82 -38.40
CA THR A 6 0.14 7.85 -37.62
C THR A 6 -0.37 7.96 -36.19
N ASP A 7 -1.30 7.09 -35.83
CA ASP A 7 -1.70 6.85 -34.44
C ASP A 7 -0.53 6.16 -33.75
N VAL A 8 0.41 6.97 -33.26
CA VAL A 8 1.50 6.50 -32.40
C VAL A 8 0.87 6.19 -31.06
N PRO A 9 0.90 4.94 -30.56
CA PRO A 9 0.46 4.64 -29.21
C PRO A 9 1.25 5.52 -28.26
N ALA A 10 0.56 6.32 -27.44
CA ALA A 10 1.23 7.11 -26.42
C ALA A 10 2.10 6.16 -25.58
N PRO A 11 3.40 6.46 -25.39
CA PRO A 11 4.25 5.62 -24.56
C PRO A 11 3.61 5.57 -23.16
N HIS A 12 3.32 4.35 -22.69
CA HIS A 12 2.81 4.11 -21.34
C HIS A 12 3.68 4.88 -20.36
N SER A 13 3.05 5.79 -19.61
CA SER A 13 3.77 6.63 -18.66
C SER A 13 4.29 5.73 -17.54
N PRO A 14 5.55 5.87 -17.07
CA PRO A 14 6.06 5.07 -15.95
C PRO A 14 5.24 5.25 -14.66
N ALA A 15 4.39 6.28 -14.59
CA ALA A 15 3.41 6.49 -13.53
C ALA A 15 2.34 5.36 -13.42
N ASP A 16 2.16 4.52 -14.45
CA ASP A 16 1.21 3.40 -14.43
C ASP A 16 1.74 2.14 -13.73
N SER A 17 2.97 2.20 -13.17
CA SER A 17 3.66 1.01 -12.63
C SER A 17 4.01 1.09 -11.14
N SER A 18 3.52 2.11 -10.41
CA SER A 18 3.69 2.17 -8.96
C SER A 18 2.60 1.39 -8.24
N LEU A 19 3.00 0.46 -7.38
CA LEU A 19 2.07 -0.27 -6.50
C LEU A 19 1.27 0.73 -5.65
N THR A 20 -0.02 0.46 -5.50
CA THR A 20 -0.81 1.07 -4.43
C THR A 20 -0.24 0.70 -3.07
N SER A 21 -0.57 1.46 -2.04
CA SER A 21 -0.11 1.16 -0.68
C SER A 21 -0.55 -0.23 -0.19
N ALA A 22 -1.73 -0.70 -0.62
CA ALA A 22 -2.21 -2.04 -0.29
C ALA A 22 -1.40 -3.13 -1.01
N GLU A 23 -1.09 -2.95 -2.29
CA GLU A 23 -0.28 -3.89 -3.06
C GLU A 23 1.16 -3.94 -2.58
N ALA A 24 1.75 -2.78 -2.25
CA ALA A 24 3.09 -2.71 -1.67
C ALA A 24 3.16 -3.45 -0.33
N LEU A 25 2.12 -3.31 0.51
CA LEU A 25 2.02 -4.03 1.78
C LEU A 25 1.87 -5.53 1.55
N ALA A 26 0.97 -5.96 0.66
CA ALA A 26 0.80 -7.37 0.33
C ALA A 26 2.10 -7.99 -0.20
N LYS A 27 2.80 -7.28 -1.09
CA LYS A 27 4.09 -7.71 -1.63
C LYS A 27 5.14 -7.87 -0.53
N LEU A 28 5.23 -6.92 0.41
CA LEU A 28 6.16 -7.02 1.54
C LEU A 28 5.91 -8.28 2.37
N PHE A 29 4.64 -8.59 2.67
CA PHE A 29 4.30 -9.75 3.48
C PHE A 29 4.66 -11.07 2.77
N LEU A 30 4.41 -11.15 1.46
CA LEU A 30 4.79 -12.31 0.63
C LEU A 30 6.32 -12.45 0.57
N ASP A 31 7.05 -11.37 0.28
CA ASP A 31 8.51 -11.37 0.21
C ASP A 31 9.16 -11.84 1.54
N ASN A 32 8.54 -11.51 2.69
CA ASN A 32 8.99 -11.94 4.01
C ASN A 32 8.64 -13.42 4.27
N ALA A 33 7.44 -13.87 3.88
CA ALA A 33 7.03 -15.26 4.02
C ALA A 33 7.95 -16.19 3.21
N ASP A 34 8.31 -15.81 1.99
CA ASP A 34 9.24 -16.54 1.12
C ASP A 34 10.64 -16.68 1.74
N LYS A 35 11.04 -15.72 2.59
CA LYS A 35 12.32 -15.74 3.33
C LYS A 35 12.23 -16.45 4.68
N GLY A 36 11.05 -16.91 5.10
CA GLY A 36 10.81 -17.46 6.43
C GLY A 36 10.72 -16.40 7.54
N CYS A 37 10.62 -15.11 7.19
CA CYS A 37 10.56 -13.96 8.08
C CYS A 37 9.11 -13.62 8.50
N ASN A 38 8.35 -14.64 8.94
CA ASN A 38 6.95 -14.44 9.36
C ASN A 38 6.85 -13.64 10.67
N ALA A 39 7.84 -13.76 11.56
CA ALA A 39 7.87 -13.02 12.83
C ALA A 39 7.93 -11.50 12.62
N GLU A 40 8.59 -11.06 11.56
CA GLU A 40 8.67 -9.65 11.16
C GLU A 40 7.32 -9.14 10.65
N ASN A 41 6.57 -9.97 9.92
CA ASN A 41 5.19 -9.66 9.52
C ASN A 41 4.29 -9.52 10.75
N ASP A 42 4.37 -10.46 11.70
CA ASP A 42 3.60 -10.44 12.94
C ASP A 42 3.89 -9.17 13.75
N THR A 43 5.18 -8.84 13.92
CA THR A 43 5.62 -7.62 14.62
C THR A 43 5.06 -6.35 13.96
N LEU A 44 5.07 -6.29 12.62
CA LEU A 44 4.51 -5.15 11.89
C LEU A 44 3.00 -5.00 12.12
N VAL A 45 2.25 -6.11 12.08
CA VAL A 45 0.81 -6.10 12.34
C VAL A 45 0.51 -5.63 13.76
N GLU A 46 1.25 -6.10 14.75
CA GLU A 46 1.08 -5.69 16.15
C GLU A 46 1.27 -4.18 16.34
N GLU A 47 2.31 -3.61 15.75
CA GLU A 47 2.57 -2.17 15.82
C GLU A 47 1.51 -1.35 15.08
N LEU A 48 0.99 -1.83 13.94
CA LEU A 48 -0.14 -1.19 13.25
C LEU A 48 -1.41 -1.19 14.11
N LEU A 49 -1.74 -2.32 14.74
CA LEU A 49 -2.89 -2.42 15.64
C LEU A 49 -2.74 -1.52 16.86
N LYS A 50 -1.53 -1.44 17.42
CA LYS A 50 -1.22 -0.53 18.53
C LYS A 50 -1.41 0.93 18.13
N ARG A 51 -0.89 1.36 16.98
CA ARG A 51 -1.09 2.72 16.45
C ARG A 51 -2.56 3.02 16.19
N MET A 52 -3.31 2.07 15.61
CA MET A 52 -4.74 2.21 15.39
C MET A 52 -5.48 2.46 16.71
N ARG A 53 -5.19 1.69 17.76
CA ARG A 53 -5.77 1.89 19.09
C ARG A 53 -5.43 3.28 19.66
N THR A 54 -4.19 3.74 19.51
CA THR A 54 -3.79 5.10 19.93
C THR A 54 -4.59 6.17 19.20
N ILE A 55 -4.74 6.06 17.88
CA ILE A 55 -5.52 7.01 17.07
C ILE A 55 -6.99 6.99 17.50
N GLN A 56 -7.57 5.81 17.71
CA GLN A 56 -8.95 5.67 18.17
C GLN A 56 -9.16 6.32 19.54
N ALA A 57 -8.23 6.14 20.48
CA ALA A 57 -8.30 6.76 21.80
C ALA A 57 -8.27 8.30 21.73
N LEU A 58 -7.58 8.87 20.73
CA LEU A 58 -7.57 10.32 20.49
C LEU A 58 -8.82 10.81 19.75
N ALA A 59 -9.43 9.95 18.92
CA ALA A 59 -10.61 10.28 18.13
C ALA A 59 -11.92 10.15 18.93
N ILE A 60 -11.95 9.36 20.01
CA ILE A 60 -13.08 9.31 20.94
C ILE A 60 -13.09 10.64 21.71
N PRO A 61 -14.14 11.48 21.57
CA PRO A 61 -14.25 12.69 22.37
C PRO A 61 -14.25 12.30 23.85
N ALA A 62 -13.54 13.05 24.68
CA ALA A 62 -13.61 12.94 26.14
C ALA A 62 -14.99 13.40 26.69
N ASN A 63 -16.09 12.89 26.14
CA ASN A 63 -17.42 13.07 26.70
C ASN A 63 -17.72 11.88 27.59
N GLY A 64 -17.16 11.93 28.81
CA GLY A 64 -17.30 10.88 29.78
C GLY A 64 -16.82 11.24 31.17
N LYS A 65 -17.03 12.49 31.61
CA LYS A 65 -17.35 12.90 32.99
C LYS A 65 -17.48 14.41 33.12
#